data_AF-A0A1J3IIF3-F1
#
_entry.id   AF-A0A1J3IIF3-F1
#
_cell.length_a   1.000
_cell.length_b   1.000
_cell.length_c   1.000
_cell.angle_alpha   90.00
_cell.angle_beta   90.00
_cell.angle_gamma   90.00
#
_symmetry.space_group_name_H-M   'P 1'
#
loop_
_entity.id
_entity.type
_entity.pdbx_description
1 polymer ?
#
loop_
_entity_poly.entity_id
_entity_poly.type
_entity_poly.pdbx_seq_one_letter_code
_entity_poly.pdbx_strand_id
1 'polypeptide(L)'
;VGPEGGLAELVVGEAEGRKVIFANQMDVDEEEDDFYFSDSSDKYHFREIFYVTINGERSGRVIKYNKKTKEVKVVMDNLLSNNGLALNKDGSFLITCESATGIVHRLWLKGPKAGTRDIFAKIPGHPDNIRRTPTGDFWLGLQCKNNLIGNLLVSKRWLGRLAEKTVNLKLLTALFNGFMPHGIVVKISG
;
A
#
# COMPACT_ATOMS: atom_id res chain seq x y z
N VAL A 1 5.52 17.46 12.55
CA VAL A 1 5.01 18.85 12.46
C VAL A 1 3.96 19.03 13.55
N GLY A 2 4.04 20.07 14.37
CA GLY A 2 3.09 20.30 15.47
C GLY A 2 1.77 20.93 14.99
N PRO A 3 0.81 21.16 15.90
CA PRO A 3 -0.46 21.84 15.60
C PRO A 3 -0.26 23.23 14.97
N GLU A 4 0.82 23.92 15.34
CA GLU A 4 1.21 25.24 14.83
C GLU A 4 1.91 25.18 13.45
N GLY A 5 2.02 24.00 12.84
CA GLY A 5 2.76 23.81 11.61
C GLY A 5 4.28 23.73 11.81
N GLY A 6 5.02 24.12 10.77
CA GLY A 6 6.49 24.06 10.72
C GLY A 6 7.03 23.14 9.62
N LEU A 7 8.36 23.20 9.42
CA LEU A 7 9.04 22.32 8.47
C LEU A 7 8.97 20.87 8.96
N ALA A 8 8.67 19.95 8.05
CA ALA A 8 8.76 18.54 8.33
C ALA A 8 10.24 18.12 8.43
N GLU A 9 10.56 17.32 9.43
CA GLU A 9 11.83 16.62 9.51
C GLU A 9 11.73 15.31 8.72
N LEU A 10 12.72 15.06 7.85
CA LEU A 10 12.81 13.78 7.15
C LEU A 10 13.32 12.71 8.11
N VAL A 11 12.45 11.79 8.52
CA VAL A 11 12.80 10.70 9.44
C VAL A 11 13.35 9.46 8.73
N VAL A 12 12.90 9.19 7.51
CA VAL A 12 13.37 8.05 6.68
C VAL A 12 13.36 8.48 5.21
N GLY A 13 14.54 8.64 4.62
CA GLY A 13 14.71 8.89 3.18
C GLY A 13 15.11 7.65 2.38
N GLU A 14 15.61 6.62 3.05
CA GLU A 14 16.11 5.39 2.46
C GLU A 14 15.90 4.22 3.43
N ALA A 15 15.65 3.04 2.89
CA ALA A 15 15.67 1.79 3.64
C ALA A 15 16.34 0.72 2.79
N GLU A 16 17.32 0.01 3.35
CA GLU A 16 18.02 -1.11 2.70
C GLU A 16 18.52 -0.77 1.28
N GLY A 17 19.14 0.41 1.11
CA GLY A 17 19.73 0.85 -0.16
C GLY A 17 18.73 1.34 -1.22
N ARG A 18 17.43 1.40 -0.91
CA ARG A 18 16.38 1.93 -1.79
C ARG A 18 15.75 3.17 -1.20
N LYS A 19 15.67 4.25 -2.00
CA LYS A 19 15.03 5.51 -1.60
C LYS A 19 13.55 5.30 -1.31
N VAL A 20 13.04 5.99 -0.30
CA VAL A 20 11.61 6.11 -0.08
C VAL A 20 11.09 7.20 -1.00
N ILE A 21 10.33 6.83 -2.02
CA ILE A 21 9.82 7.77 -3.03
C ILE A 21 8.31 7.98 -2.87
N PHE A 22 7.58 6.93 -2.54
CA PHE A 22 6.13 6.97 -2.44
C PHE A 22 5.65 6.42 -1.11
N ALA A 23 6.06 7.09 -0.02
CA ALA A 23 5.49 6.89 1.29
C ALA A 23 3.97 7.20 1.25
N ASN A 24 3.17 6.26 1.72
CA ASN A 24 1.71 6.35 1.65
C ASN A 24 1.08 6.12 3.03
N GLN A 25 0.25 5.09 3.21
CA GLN A 25 -0.38 4.88 4.51
C GLN A 25 0.62 4.41 5.58
N MET A 26 0.37 4.86 6.82
CA MET A 26 1.11 4.46 8.01
C MET A 26 0.19 4.08 9.18
N ASP A 27 0.74 3.31 10.11
CA ASP A 27 0.15 3.01 11.42
C ASP A 27 1.26 2.89 12.48
N VAL A 28 0.89 2.97 13.76
CA VAL A 28 1.83 3.05 14.89
C VAL A 28 1.54 1.95 15.90
N ASP A 29 2.59 1.23 16.31
CA ASP A 29 2.58 0.47 17.55
C ASP A 29 3.09 1.39 18.66
N GLU A 30 2.17 1.88 19.50
CA GLU A 30 2.49 2.82 20.58
C GLU A 30 3.25 2.15 21.74
N GLU A 31 3.16 0.82 21.90
CA GLU A 31 3.87 0.10 22.97
C GLU A 31 5.36 -0.01 22.64
N GLU A 32 5.67 -0.46 21.43
CA GLU A 32 7.04 -0.64 20.94
C GLU A 32 7.66 0.65 20.37
N ASP A 33 6.84 1.67 20.18
CA ASP A 33 7.19 2.94 19.54
C ASP A 33 7.68 2.77 18.09
N ASP A 34 7.04 1.82 17.39
CA ASP A 34 7.33 1.45 16.01
C ASP A 34 6.34 2.10 15.04
N PHE A 35 6.88 2.70 13.99
CA PHE A 35 6.13 3.18 12.85
C PHE A 35 6.19 2.17 11.72
N TYR A 36 5.03 1.80 11.19
CA TYR A 36 4.93 1.01 9.97
C TYR A 36 4.34 1.88 8.87
N PHE A 37 4.96 1.92 7.72
CA PHE A 37 4.44 2.66 6.57
C PHE A 37 4.72 1.95 5.26
N SER A 38 3.83 2.13 4.29
CA SER A 38 4.03 1.63 2.93
C SER A 38 4.87 2.60 2.12
N ASP A 39 5.78 2.07 1.31
CA ASP A 39 6.41 2.76 0.18
C ASP A 39 5.93 2.06 -1.10
N SER A 40 4.97 2.67 -1.81
CA SER A 40 4.23 2.04 -2.91
C SER A 40 5.11 1.79 -4.14
N SER A 41 6.18 2.57 -4.29
CA SER A 41 7.22 2.43 -5.30
C SER A 41 8.44 3.25 -4.89
N ASP A 42 9.62 2.70 -5.14
CA ASP A 42 10.93 3.34 -5.00
C ASP A 42 11.38 4.13 -6.26
N LYS A 43 10.49 4.28 -7.25
CA LYS A 43 10.79 4.94 -8.54
C LYS A 43 9.80 6.05 -8.89
N TYR A 44 8.51 5.81 -8.69
CA TYR A 44 7.45 6.70 -9.15
C TYR A 44 6.87 7.51 -8.00
N HIS A 45 6.52 8.76 -8.27
CA HIS A 45 5.88 9.62 -7.27
C HIS A 45 4.36 9.41 -7.23
N PHE A 46 3.67 9.89 -6.19
CA PHE A 46 2.23 9.67 -6.03
C PHE A 46 1.37 10.09 -7.22
N ARG A 47 1.82 11.11 -7.95
CA ARG A 47 1.15 11.65 -9.14
C ARG A 47 1.11 10.65 -10.29
N GLU A 48 1.89 9.58 -10.21
CA GLU A 48 2.05 8.57 -11.24
C GLU A 48 1.44 7.21 -10.82
N ILE A 49 0.56 7.20 -9.80
CA ILE A 49 -0.01 5.97 -9.19
C ILE A 49 -0.53 4.95 -10.21
N PHE A 50 -1.20 5.39 -11.27
CA PHE A 50 -1.70 4.45 -12.29
C PHE A 50 -0.58 3.81 -13.11
N TYR A 51 0.55 4.50 -13.33
CA TYR A 51 1.74 3.89 -13.93
C TYR A 51 2.35 2.84 -12.99
N VAL A 52 2.44 3.12 -11.68
CA VAL A 52 2.86 2.15 -10.66
C VAL A 52 1.97 0.91 -10.68
N THR A 53 0.66 1.12 -10.83
CA THR A 53 -0.33 0.04 -10.83
C THR A 53 -0.19 -0.87 -12.05
N ILE A 54 0.06 -0.32 -13.24
CA ILE A 54 0.11 -1.11 -14.49
C ILE A 54 1.49 -1.65 -14.87
N ASN A 55 2.59 -1.00 -14.46
CA ASN A 55 3.93 -1.37 -14.93
C ASN A 55 4.36 -2.80 -14.49
N GLY A 56 3.64 -3.37 -13.51
CA GLY A 56 3.85 -4.69 -12.95
C GLY A 56 5.18 -4.85 -12.22
N GLU A 57 5.81 -3.75 -11.81
CA GLU A 57 7.01 -3.73 -10.99
C GLU A 57 6.65 -3.95 -9.52
N ARG A 58 7.33 -4.91 -8.90
CA ARG A 58 7.11 -5.29 -7.51
C ARG A 58 8.10 -4.60 -6.60
N SER A 59 8.15 -3.27 -6.64
CA SER A 59 9.04 -2.49 -5.77
C SER A 59 8.36 -1.95 -4.52
N GLY A 60 7.06 -2.16 -4.38
CA GLY A 60 6.30 -1.80 -3.20
C GLY A 60 6.76 -2.57 -1.96
N ARG A 61 6.80 -1.90 -0.82
CA ARG A 61 7.29 -2.44 0.45
C ARG A 61 6.57 -1.84 1.66
N VAL A 62 6.71 -2.50 2.80
CA VAL A 62 6.36 -1.99 4.12
C VAL A 62 7.64 -1.81 4.92
N ILE A 63 7.83 -0.62 5.44
CA ILE A 63 8.99 -0.23 6.22
C ILE A 63 8.57 -0.06 7.67
N LYS A 64 9.36 -0.64 8.57
CA LYS A 64 9.32 -0.40 10.01
C LYS A 64 10.40 0.62 10.35
N TYR A 65 10.05 1.63 11.13
CA TYR A 65 10.97 2.59 11.72
C TYR A 65 10.74 2.67 13.22
N ASN A 66 11.74 2.31 14.02
CA ASN A 66 11.66 2.43 15.47
C ASN A 66 12.06 3.86 15.88
N LYS A 67 11.16 4.59 16.57
CA LYS A 67 11.42 5.98 16.95
C LYS A 67 12.58 6.13 17.92
N LYS A 68 12.79 5.16 18.81
CA LYS A 68 13.78 5.21 19.90
C LYS A 68 15.18 4.89 19.38
N THR A 69 15.33 3.76 18.68
CA THR A 69 16.62 3.28 18.16
C THR A 69 16.99 3.92 16.83
N LYS A 70 16.03 4.57 16.15
CA LYS A 70 16.17 5.11 14.79
C LYS A 70 16.44 4.03 13.74
N GLU A 71 16.25 2.76 14.08
CA GLU A 71 16.42 1.64 13.15
C GLU A 71 15.33 1.65 12.08
N VAL A 72 15.74 1.44 10.83
CA VAL A 72 14.86 1.33 9.65
C VAL A 72 15.01 -0.06 9.07
N LYS A 73 13.90 -0.76 8.85
CA LYS A 73 13.90 -2.12 8.29
C LYS A 73 12.75 -2.34 7.32
N VAL A 74 12.99 -3.03 6.22
CA VAL A 74 11.92 -3.51 5.34
C VAL A 74 11.35 -4.79 5.95
N VAL A 75 10.06 -4.76 6.31
CA VAL A 75 9.37 -5.89 6.97
C VAL A 75 8.46 -6.66 6.02
N MET A 76 8.12 -6.08 4.88
CA MET A 76 7.46 -6.77 3.77
C MET A 76 7.94 -6.16 2.45
N ASP A 77 8.33 -7.00 1.49
CA ASP A 77 8.84 -6.55 0.20
C ASP A 77 8.09 -7.21 -0.97
N ASN A 78 8.44 -6.82 -2.20
CA ASN A 78 7.97 -7.42 -3.45
C ASN A 78 6.44 -7.29 -3.66
N LEU A 79 5.88 -6.16 -3.25
CA LEU A 79 4.45 -5.81 -3.39
C LEU A 79 4.19 -5.05 -4.70
N LEU A 80 3.02 -5.26 -5.29
CA LEU A 80 2.53 -4.48 -6.43
C LEU A 80 1.70 -3.28 -5.96
N SER A 81 2.30 -2.09 -5.99
CA SER A 81 1.60 -0.84 -5.69
C SER A 81 0.81 -0.92 -4.37
N ASN A 82 1.46 -1.35 -3.29
CA ASN A 82 0.78 -1.43 -1.99
C ASN A 82 0.47 -0.04 -1.46
N ASN A 83 -0.72 0.14 -0.90
CA ASN A 83 -1.20 1.46 -0.52
C ASN A 83 -1.70 1.46 0.92
N GLY A 84 -2.83 0.81 1.20
CA GLY A 84 -3.35 0.72 2.55
C GLY A 84 -2.47 -0.10 3.49
N LEU A 85 -2.44 0.32 4.76
CA LEU A 85 -1.76 -0.37 5.85
C LEU A 85 -2.50 -0.15 7.16
N ALA A 86 -2.65 -1.20 7.96
CA ALA A 86 -3.16 -1.10 9.33
C ALA A 86 -2.60 -2.22 10.22
N LEU A 87 -2.27 -1.89 11.46
CA LEU A 87 -2.04 -2.87 12.53
C LEU A 87 -3.39 -3.42 13.00
N ASN A 88 -3.40 -4.66 13.47
CA ASN A 88 -4.55 -5.19 14.20
C ASN A 88 -4.59 -4.65 15.64
N LYS A 89 -5.66 -4.94 16.38
CA LYS A 89 -5.96 -4.28 17.65
C LYS A 89 -4.90 -4.51 18.74
N ASP A 90 -4.27 -5.69 18.78
CA ASP A 90 -3.26 -6.05 19.78
C ASP A 90 -1.81 -5.97 19.25
N GLY A 91 -1.63 -5.47 18.03
CA GLY A 91 -0.32 -5.37 17.38
C GLY A 91 0.33 -6.72 17.05
N SER A 92 -0.38 -7.84 17.13
CA SER A 92 0.17 -9.15 16.77
C SER A 92 0.37 -9.35 15.26
N PHE A 93 -0.32 -8.58 14.41
CA PHE A 93 -0.11 -8.57 12.97
C PHE A 93 -0.42 -7.21 12.33
N LEU A 94 0.13 -6.98 11.14
CA LEU A 94 -0.28 -5.89 10.25
C LEU A 94 -0.85 -6.45 8.95
N ILE A 95 -1.71 -5.67 8.31
CA ILE A 95 -2.19 -5.93 6.95
C ILE A 95 -1.81 -4.79 6.02
N THR A 96 -1.56 -5.12 4.76
CA THR A 96 -1.39 -4.15 3.65
C THR A 96 -2.01 -4.71 2.38
N CYS A 97 -2.48 -3.85 1.48
CA CYS A 97 -3.14 -4.28 0.25
C CYS A 97 -2.39 -3.83 -1.01
N GLU A 98 -2.31 -4.71 -2.01
CA GLU A 98 -1.83 -4.40 -3.36
C GLU A 98 -2.94 -3.76 -4.18
N SER A 99 -2.80 -2.48 -4.51
CA SER A 99 -3.80 -1.74 -5.31
C SER A 99 -4.00 -2.39 -6.68
N ALA A 100 -2.94 -2.97 -7.24
CA ALA A 100 -2.99 -3.59 -8.56
C ALA A 100 -3.77 -4.92 -8.60
N THR A 101 -3.67 -5.74 -7.55
CA THR A 101 -4.15 -7.14 -7.59
C THR A 101 -5.36 -7.41 -6.72
N GLY A 102 -5.72 -6.49 -5.82
CA GLY A 102 -6.77 -6.73 -4.83
C GLY A 102 -6.40 -7.72 -3.73
N ILE A 103 -5.11 -8.10 -3.62
CA ILE A 103 -4.63 -9.00 -2.58
C ILE A 103 -4.33 -8.19 -1.32
N VAL A 104 -4.90 -8.61 -0.19
CA VAL A 104 -4.56 -8.12 1.15
C VAL A 104 -3.62 -9.13 1.79
N HIS A 105 -2.41 -8.69 2.08
CA HIS A 105 -1.39 -9.48 2.78
C HIS A 105 -1.47 -9.23 4.28
N ARG A 106 -1.17 -10.25 5.08
CA ARG A 106 -0.91 -10.13 6.51
C ARG A 106 0.53 -10.52 6.82
N LEU A 107 1.19 -9.73 7.65
CA LEU A 107 2.47 -10.06 8.28
C LEU A 107 2.25 -10.23 9.77
N TRP A 108 2.59 -11.40 10.28
CA TRP A 108 2.60 -11.68 11.72
C TRP A 108 3.80 -11.00 12.36
N LEU A 109 3.55 -10.17 13.37
CA LEU A 109 4.56 -9.41 14.11
C LEU A 109 4.94 -10.08 15.44
N LYS A 110 3.96 -10.71 16.10
CA LYS A 110 4.13 -11.38 17.41
C LYS A 110 3.70 -12.85 17.33
N GLY A 111 4.08 -13.62 18.33
CA GLY A 111 3.68 -15.02 18.49
C GLY A 111 4.45 -16.02 17.60
N PRO A 112 4.03 -17.30 17.57
CA PRO A 112 4.78 -18.39 16.92
C PRO A 112 4.98 -18.23 15.40
N LYS A 113 4.18 -17.36 14.77
CA LYS A 113 4.23 -17.07 13.34
C LYS A 113 4.98 -15.77 13.02
N ALA A 114 5.56 -15.09 14.02
CA ALA A 114 6.24 -13.81 13.81
C ALA A 114 7.25 -13.86 12.65
N GLY A 115 7.22 -12.84 11.79
CA GLY A 115 8.03 -12.75 10.58
C GLY A 115 7.45 -13.49 9.35
N THR A 116 6.36 -14.24 9.50
CA THR A 116 5.71 -14.93 8.36
C THR A 116 4.59 -14.09 7.75
N ARG A 117 4.35 -14.33 6.45
CA ARG A 117 3.35 -13.63 5.64
C ARG A 117 2.33 -14.61 5.05
N ASP A 118 1.05 -14.24 5.07
CA ASP A 118 -0.03 -14.96 4.41
C ASP A 118 -1.01 -14.01 3.68
N ILE A 119 -1.96 -14.59 2.92
CA ILE A 119 -3.05 -13.82 2.29
C ILE A 119 -4.18 -13.73 3.30
N PHE A 120 -4.49 -12.50 3.71
CA PHE A 120 -5.58 -12.21 4.62
C PHE A 120 -6.94 -12.21 3.91
N ALA A 121 -7.01 -11.54 2.75
CA ALA A 121 -8.22 -11.44 1.95
C ALA A 121 -7.91 -11.19 0.47
N LYS A 122 -8.91 -11.43 -0.38
CA LYS A 122 -8.92 -11.04 -1.80
C LYS A 122 -10.16 -10.20 -2.05
N ILE A 123 -9.98 -9.03 -2.64
CA ILE A 123 -11.03 -8.01 -2.72
C ILE A 123 -11.37 -7.71 -4.19
N PRO A 124 -12.66 -7.58 -4.55
CA PRO A 124 -13.06 -7.27 -5.91
C PRO A 124 -12.90 -5.77 -6.20
N GLY A 125 -11.68 -5.35 -6.55
CA GLY A 125 -11.37 -3.96 -6.92
C GLY A 125 -9.90 -3.62 -6.71
N HIS A 126 -9.61 -2.32 -6.84
CA HIS A 126 -8.29 -1.76 -6.58
C HIS A 126 -8.29 -1.14 -5.18
N PRO A 127 -7.75 -1.84 -4.16
CA PRO A 127 -7.78 -1.39 -2.78
C PRO A 127 -6.82 -0.23 -2.53
N ASP A 128 -7.23 0.65 -1.63
CA ASP A 128 -6.53 1.86 -1.25
C ASP A 128 -6.39 1.86 0.29
N ASN A 129 -6.76 2.92 0.98
CA ASN A 129 -6.62 3.02 2.43
C ASN A 129 -7.35 1.94 3.24
N ILE A 130 -6.70 1.44 4.30
CA ILE A 130 -7.25 0.51 5.30
C ILE A 130 -7.38 1.20 6.64
N ARG A 131 -8.50 1.09 7.34
CA ARG A 131 -8.70 1.66 8.68
C ARG A 131 -9.25 0.60 9.63
N ARG A 132 -8.55 0.37 10.74
CA ARG A 132 -9.03 -0.49 11.82
C ARG A 132 -10.25 0.15 12.48
N THR A 133 -11.25 -0.67 12.78
CA THR A 133 -12.47 -0.32 13.51
C THR A 133 -12.26 -0.49 15.03
N PRO A 134 -13.09 0.12 15.89
CA PRO A 134 -13.00 -0.08 17.34
C PRO A 134 -13.17 -1.55 17.79
N THR A 135 -13.92 -2.34 17.01
CA THR A 135 -14.15 -3.77 17.27
C THR A 135 -12.99 -4.66 16.84
N GLY A 136 -12.04 -4.15 16.04
CA GLY A 136 -10.86 -4.89 15.57
C GLY A 136 -10.93 -5.31 14.10
N ASP A 137 -12.10 -5.22 13.46
CA ASP A 137 -12.25 -5.40 12.01
C ASP A 137 -11.60 -4.24 11.23
N PHE A 138 -11.58 -4.32 9.90
CA PHE A 138 -11.01 -3.27 9.05
C PHE A 138 -12.00 -2.77 8.00
N TRP A 139 -12.05 -1.46 7.82
CA TRP A 139 -12.61 -0.81 6.64
C TRP A 139 -11.54 -0.68 5.58
N LEU A 140 -11.86 -1.06 4.35
CA LEU A 140 -10.97 -0.93 3.21
C LEU A 140 -11.67 -0.15 2.11
N GLY A 141 -11.06 0.95 1.70
CA GLY A 141 -11.49 1.74 0.54
C GLY A 141 -11.05 1.05 -0.76
N LEU A 142 -11.93 1.09 -1.75
CA LEU A 142 -11.62 0.72 -3.13
C LEU A 142 -11.74 1.95 -4.00
N GLN A 143 -10.66 2.26 -4.71
CA GLN A 143 -10.62 3.38 -5.64
C GLN A 143 -11.61 3.17 -6.79
N CYS A 144 -11.66 1.96 -7.34
CA CYS A 144 -12.61 1.58 -8.38
C CYS A 144 -12.83 0.06 -8.41
N LYS A 145 -13.95 -0.34 -9.05
CA LYS A 145 -14.25 -1.74 -9.34
C LYS A 145 -13.25 -2.30 -10.35
N ASN A 146 -13.08 -3.62 -10.30
CA ASN A 146 -12.39 -4.32 -11.38
C ASN A 146 -13.13 -4.11 -12.70
N ASN A 147 -12.38 -3.84 -13.75
CA ASN A 147 -12.89 -3.78 -15.11
C ASN A 147 -11.92 -4.53 -16.04
N LEU A 148 -12.41 -4.91 -17.23
CA LEU A 148 -11.65 -5.73 -18.17
C LEU A 148 -10.32 -5.08 -18.59
N ILE A 149 -10.32 -3.77 -18.82
CA ILE A 149 -9.15 -3.02 -19.29
C ILE A 149 -8.10 -2.93 -18.19
N GLY A 150 -8.50 -2.51 -16.97
CA GLY A 150 -7.60 -2.45 -15.81
C GLY A 150 -6.98 -3.81 -15.50
N ASN A 151 -7.80 -4.87 -15.46
CA ASN A 151 -7.33 -6.23 -15.22
C ASN A 151 -6.33 -6.70 -16.28
N LEU A 152 -6.57 -6.38 -17.56
CA LEU A 152 -5.67 -6.74 -18.65
C LEU A 152 -4.32 -6.02 -18.52
N LEU A 153 -4.35 -4.71 -18.23
CA LEU A 153 -3.15 -3.89 -18.07
C LEU A 153 -2.29 -4.35 -16.89
N VAL A 154 -2.91 -4.70 -15.76
CA VAL A 154 -2.18 -5.19 -14.57
C VAL A 154 -1.65 -6.62 -14.80
N SER A 155 -2.47 -7.51 -15.36
CA SER A 155 -2.11 -8.94 -15.48
C SER A 155 -1.00 -9.19 -16.50
N LYS A 156 -0.85 -8.32 -17.51
CA LYS A 156 0.16 -8.46 -18.57
C LYS A 156 1.19 -7.34 -18.48
N ARG A 157 2.30 -7.61 -17.78
CA ARG A 157 3.40 -6.65 -17.55
C ARG A 157 3.86 -5.91 -18.82
N TRP A 158 3.97 -6.61 -19.95
CA TRP A 158 4.41 -6.00 -21.21
C TRP A 158 3.40 -4.97 -21.73
N LEU A 159 2.10 -5.23 -21.55
CA LEU A 159 1.04 -4.33 -21.99
C LEU A 159 0.96 -3.12 -21.07
N GLY A 160 1.08 -3.33 -19.76
CA GLY A 160 1.16 -2.23 -18.79
C GLY A 160 2.34 -1.29 -19.05
N ARG A 161 3.54 -1.83 -19.33
CA ARG A 161 4.71 -1.03 -19.72
C ARG A 161 4.57 -0.33 -21.07
N LEU A 162 3.85 -0.94 -22.02
CA LEU A 162 3.54 -0.29 -23.28
C LEU A 162 2.58 0.88 -23.05
N ALA A 163 1.52 0.66 -22.28
CA ALA A 163 0.53 1.68 -21.94
C ALA A 163 1.15 2.83 -21.14
N GLU A 164 2.04 2.56 -20.19
CA GLU A 164 2.82 3.58 -19.47
C GLU A 164 3.54 4.55 -20.42
N LYS A 165 4.06 4.05 -21.55
CA LYS A 165 4.82 4.85 -22.53
C LYS A 165 3.95 5.53 -23.58
N THR A 166 2.75 5.03 -23.83
CA THR A 166 1.93 5.40 -25.01
C THR A 166 0.60 6.04 -24.64
N VAL A 167 0.10 5.83 -23.43
CA VAL A 167 -1.20 6.29 -22.96
C VAL A 167 -0.96 7.33 -21.86
N ASN A 168 -1.50 8.54 -22.05
CA ASN A 168 -1.39 9.58 -21.03
C ASN A 168 -2.19 9.20 -19.76
N LEU A 169 -1.73 9.71 -18.63
CA LEU A 169 -2.28 9.40 -17.31
C LEU A 169 -3.78 9.71 -17.18
N LYS A 170 -4.29 10.78 -17.81
CA LYS A 170 -5.73 11.12 -17.78
C LYS A 170 -6.57 10.03 -18.43
N LEU A 171 -6.17 9.57 -19.61
CA LEU A 171 -6.86 8.49 -20.31
C LEU A 171 -6.73 7.17 -19.54
N LEU A 172 -5.55 6.85 -19.01
CA LEU A 172 -5.34 5.66 -18.19
C LEU A 172 -6.25 5.64 -16.95
N THR A 173 -6.35 6.77 -16.25
CA THR A 173 -7.25 6.95 -15.10
C THR A 173 -8.70 6.72 -15.51
N ALA A 174 -9.13 7.29 -16.64
CA ALA A 174 -10.50 7.10 -17.14
C ALA A 174 -10.78 5.63 -17.48
N LEU A 175 -9.84 4.92 -18.11
CA LEU A 175 -9.94 3.50 -18.41
C LEU A 175 -10.04 2.63 -17.14
N PHE A 176 -9.25 2.96 -16.10
CA PHE A 176 -9.34 2.28 -14.80
C PHE A 176 -10.66 2.53 -14.08
N ASN A 177 -11.20 3.74 -14.17
CA ASN A 177 -12.46 4.09 -13.51
C ASN A 177 -13.70 3.74 -14.35
N GLY A 178 -13.54 3.19 -15.55
CA GLY A 178 -14.67 2.95 -16.47
C GLY A 178 -15.38 4.23 -16.90
N PHE A 179 -14.64 5.33 -17.02
CA PHE A 179 -15.10 6.68 -17.37
C PHE A 179 -16.09 7.34 -16.40
N MET A 180 -16.43 6.67 -15.30
CA MET A 180 -17.37 7.16 -14.29
C MET A 180 -16.71 7.10 -12.90
N PRO A 181 -16.45 8.24 -12.25
CA PRO A 181 -15.93 8.26 -10.88
C PRO A 181 -16.88 7.54 -9.92
N HIS A 182 -16.34 6.66 -9.09
CA HIS A 182 -17.05 5.97 -8.03
C HIS A 182 -16.08 5.58 -6.92
N GLY A 183 -16.60 5.14 -5.78
CA GLY A 183 -15.82 4.60 -4.68
C GLY A 183 -16.63 3.55 -3.93
N ILE A 184 -15.95 2.56 -3.36
CA ILE A 184 -16.59 1.52 -2.55
C ILE A 184 -15.81 1.40 -1.25
N VAL A 185 -16.51 1.10 -0.16
CA VAL A 185 -15.90 0.71 1.10
C VAL A 185 -16.38 -0.68 1.45
N VAL A 186 -15.45 -1.56 1.80
CA VAL A 186 -15.74 -2.93 2.24
C VAL A 186 -15.25 -3.14 3.67
N LYS A 187 -16.00 -3.92 4.44
CA LYS A 187 -15.56 -4.39 5.75
C LYS A 187 -14.90 -5.75 5.58
N ILE A 188 -13.70 -5.93 6.13
CA ILE A 188 -13.05 -7.23 6.25
C ILE A 188 -12.82 -7.53 7.72
N SER A 189 -13.23 -8.73 8.15
CA SER A 189 -13.09 -9.17 9.54
C SER A 189 -11.76 -9.90 9.73
N GLY A 190 -11.13 -9.66 10.88
CA GLY A 190 -9.80 -10.15 11.22
C GLY A 190 -9.65 -10.50 12.68
#